data_AF-A0A2A2SAW3-F1
#
_entry.id   AF-A0A2A2SAW3-F1
#
_cell.length_a   1.000
_cell.length_b   1.000
_cell.length_c   1.000
_cell.angle_alpha   90.00
_cell.angle_beta   90.00
_cell.angle_gamma   90.00
#
_symmetry.space_group_name_H-M   'P 1'
#
loop_
_entity.id
_entity.type
_entity.pdbx_description
1 polymer ?
#
loop_
_entity_poly.entity_id
_entity_poly.type
_entity_poly.pdbx_seq_one_letter_code
_entity_poly.pdbx_strand_id
1 'polypeptide(L)'
;MIELPPGVTFIKRELAERVWTYDFGHSELGPIGRVVLTELPDDARTHVSCEVAVDPDDALTAERRALFEPLGLEIALRLEDALAKRRRRSSAVTDPSVPPSGPD
;
A
#
# COMPACT_ATOMS: atom_id res chain seq x y z
N MET A 1 -12.96 3.38 -0.10
CA MET A 1 -12.35 4.09 -1.26
C MET A 1 -11.62 5.29 -0.70
N ILE A 2 -10.33 5.48 -1.01
CA ILE A 2 -9.55 6.62 -0.49
C ILE A 2 -9.88 7.82 -1.38
N GLU A 3 -10.29 8.93 -0.76
CA GLU A 3 -10.48 10.20 -1.47
C GLU A 3 -9.16 10.95 -1.48
N LEU A 4 -8.72 11.37 -2.66
CA LEU A 4 -7.50 12.15 -2.81
C LEU A 4 -7.81 13.62 -2.49
N PRO A 5 -6.84 14.35 -1.91
CA PRO A 5 -6.99 15.80 -1.75
C PRO A 5 -7.22 16.47 -3.12
N PRO A 6 -7.90 17.63 -3.15
CA PRO A 6 -8.09 18.40 -4.38
C PRO A 6 -6.75 18.64 -5.10
N GLY A 7 -6.75 18.50 -6.43
CA GLY A 7 -5.53 18.69 -7.25
C GLY A 7 -4.51 17.55 -7.19
N VAL A 8 -4.69 16.55 -6.31
CA VAL A 8 -3.82 15.37 -6.23
C VAL A 8 -4.29 14.28 -7.18
N THR A 9 -3.36 13.75 -7.96
CA THR A 9 -3.57 12.59 -8.84
C THR A 9 -2.49 11.55 -8.57
N PHE A 10 -2.73 10.31 -8.98
CA PHE A 10 -1.69 9.28 -8.95
C PHE A 10 -1.64 8.47 -10.24
N ILE A 11 -0.46 7.92 -10.51
CA ILE A 11 -0.23 6.98 -11.60
C ILE A 11 0.33 5.70 -11.01
N LYS A 12 -0.32 4.56 -11.29
CA LYS A 12 0.21 3.24 -10.98
C LYS A 12 1.18 2.80 -12.07
N ARG A 13 2.37 2.35 -11.69
CA ARG A 13 3.37 1.78 -12.59
C ARG A 13 3.93 0.48 -12.01
N GLU A 14 4.33 -0.42 -12.89
CA GLU A 14 5.16 -1.57 -12.52
C GLU A 14 6.61 -1.17 -12.74
N LEU A 15 7.43 -1.24 -11.69
CA LEU A 15 8.83 -0.81 -11.73
C LEU A 15 9.76 -1.99 -12.01
N ALA A 16 9.44 -3.16 -11.47
CA ALA A 16 10.16 -4.41 -11.67
C ALA A 16 9.23 -5.59 -11.37
N GLU A 17 9.71 -6.81 -11.59
CA GLU A 17 8.99 -8.02 -11.17
C GLU A 17 8.67 -7.90 -9.66
N ARG A 18 7.38 -8.03 -9.31
CA ARG A 18 6.87 -7.93 -7.93
C ARG A 18 7.02 -6.55 -7.26
N VAL A 19 7.32 -5.50 -8.04
CA VAL A 19 7.46 -4.13 -7.55
C VAL A 19 6.52 -3.20 -8.30
N TRP A 20 5.61 -2.57 -7.58
CA TRP A 20 4.71 -1.54 -8.11
C TRP A 20 4.93 -0.20 -7.42
N THR A 21 4.81 0.87 -8.19
CA THR A 21 4.85 2.24 -7.67
C THR A 21 3.52 2.94 -7.92
N TYR A 22 3.12 3.78 -6.98
CA TYR A 22 2.02 4.71 -7.10
C TYR A 22 2.61 6.10 -6.91
N ASP A 23 2.79 6.80 -8.02
CA ASP A 23 3.40 8.12 -8.05
C ASP A 23 2.32 9.18 -7.88
N PHE A 24 2.41 9.98 -6.84
CA PHE A 24 1.47 11.04 -6.53
C PHE A 24 2.02 12.38 -6.99
N GLY A 25 1.19 13.13 -7.71
CA GLY A 25 1.48 14.49 -8.15
C GLY A 25 0.31 15.42 -7.86
N HIS A 26 0.62 16.69 -7.64
CA HIS A 26 -0.34 17.78 -7.52
C HIS A 26 -0.24 18.67 -8.76
N SER A 27 -1.38 19.18 -9.25
CA SER A 27 -1.42 20.04 -10.45
C SER A 27 -0.55 21.29 -10.34
N GLU A 28 -0.36 21.82 -9.13
CA GLU A 28 0.41 23.05 -8.89
C GLU A 28 1.78 22.79 -8.25
N LEU A 29 1.92 21.76 -7.42
CA LEU A 29 3.15 21.49 -6.65
C LEU A 29 4.07 20.48 -7.34
N GLY A 30 3.61 19.86 -8.42
CA GLY A 30 4.33 18.80 -9.13
C GLY A 30 4.34 17.49 -8.31
N PRO A 31 5.40 16.68 -8.41
CA PRO A 31 5.52 15.44 -7.64
C PRO A 31 5.47 15.71 -6.12
N ILE A 32 4.59 15.01 -5.41
CA ILE A 32 4.46 15.15 -3.93
C ILE A 32 4.97 13.93 -3.17
N GLY A 33 4.96 12.76 -3.80
CA GLY A 33 5.47 11.53 -3.20
C GLY A 33 5.16 10.29 -4.02
N ARG A 34 5.63 9.15 -3.53
CA ARG A 34 5.46 7.84 -4.15
C ARG A 34 5.22 6.79 -3.07
N VAL A 35 4.30 5.88 -3.33
CA VAL A 35 4.19 4.63 -2.56
C VAL A 35 4.79 3.50 -3.38
N VAL A 36 5.71 2.75 -2.78
CA VAL A 36 6.34 1.57 -3.38
C VAL A 36 5.81 0.33 -2.67
N LEU A 37 5.27 -0.60 -3.46
CA LEU A 37 4.85 -1.92 -3.01
C LEU A 37 5.81 -2.96 -3.55
N THR A 38 6.49 -3.66 -2.66
CA THR A 38 7.39 -4.76 -3.00
C THR A 38 6.86 -6.05 -2.41
N GLU A 39 6.46 -6.99 -3.25
CA GLU A 39 6.14 -8.36 -2.81
C GLU A 39 7.44 -9.11 -2.48
N LEU A 40 7.59 -9.49 -1.22
CA LEU A 40 8.75 -10.23 -0.75
C LEU A 40 8.60 -11.71 -1.15
N PRO A 41 9.70 -12.38 -1.56
CA PRO A 41 9.68 -13.77 -1.99
C PRO A 41 9.28 -14.76 -0.88
N ASP A 42 9.45 -14.38 0.39
CA ASP A 42 9.17 -15.23 1.55
C ASP A 42 7.88 -14.83 2.28
N ASP A 43 6.88 -15.71 2.21
CA ASP A 43 5.65 -15.72 3.02
C ASP A 43 4.59 -14.63 2.74
N ALA A 44 4.33 -14.31 1.47
CA ALA A 44 3.21 -13.45 1.06
C ALA A 44 3.17 -12.07 1.79
N ARG A 45 4.35 -11.59 2.19
CA ARG A 45 4.51 -10.28 2.82
C ARG A 45 4.74 -9.24 1.74
N THR A 46 4.00 -8.14 1.83
CA THR A 46 4.22 -6.97 0.98
C THR A 46 4.90 -5.90 1.84
N HIS A 47 6.08 -5.47 1.43
CA HIS A 47 6.72 -4.28 1.99
C HIS A 47 6.11 -3.04 1.34
N VAL A 48 5.67 -2.10 2.18
CA VAL A 48 5.11 -0.82 1.75
C VAL A 48 6.06 0.28 2.20
N SER A 49 6.56 1.07 1.26
CA SER A 49 7.37 2.25 1.53
C SER A 49 6.65 3.50 1.01
N CYS A 50 6.65 4.57 1.81
CA CYS A 50 6.11 5.88 1.43
C CYS A 50 7.28 6.87 1.32
N GLU A 51 7.59 7.30 0.11
CA GLU A 51 8.67 8.24 -0.19
C GLU A 51 8.05 9.61 -0.47
N VAL A 52 8.33 10.60 0.38
CA VAL A 52 7.94 11.99 0.11
C VAL A 52 8.88 12.55 -0.96
N ALA A 53 8.36 13.32 -1.92
CA ALA A 53 9.21 14.05 -2.84
C ALA A 53 9.98 15.13 -2.05
N VAL A 54 11.26 14.89 -1.80
CA VAL A 54 12.16 15.85 -1.16
C VAL A 54 12.91 16.57 -2.26
N ASP A 55 12.63 17.86 -2.42
CA ASP A 55 13.52 18.74 -3.16
C ASP A 55 14.43 19.45 -2.12
N PRO A 56 15.75 19.19 -2.15
CA PRO A 56 16.67 19.71 -1.16
C PRO A 56 16.84 21.24 -1.21
N ASP A 57 16.38 21.91 -2.26
CA ASP A 57 16.49 23.35 -2.45
C ASP A 57 15.16 24.11 -2.21
N ASP A 58 14.07 23.43 -1.82
CA ASP A 58 12.73 23.99 -1.96
C ASP A 58 11.98 24.20 -0.64
N ALA A 59 11.56 25.44 -0.39
CA ALA A 59 10.69 25.85 0.72
C ALA A 59 9.34 25.10 0.72
N LEU A 60 8.93 24.56 -0.44
CA LEU A 60 7.69 23.81 -0.63
C LEU A 60 7.76 22.36 -0.14
N THR A 61 8.93 21.85 0.26
CA THR A 61 9.05 20.49 0.82
C THR A 61 8.18 20.30 2.07
N ALA A 62 7.99 21.33 2.88
CA ALA A 62 7.07 21.28 4.03
C ALA A 62 5.59 21.13 3.59
N GLU A 63 5.18 21.82 2.52
CA GLU A 63 3.82 21.74 1.99
C GLU A 63 3.54 20.39 1.32
N ARG A 64 4.49 19.89 0.51
CA ARG A 64 4.41 18.56 -0.10
C ARG A 64 4.27 17.48 0.97
N ARG A 65 5.03 17.61 2.06
CA ARG A 65 4.98 16.70 3.21
C ARG A 65 3.64 16.77 3.95
N ALA A 66 3.12 17.98 4.20
CA ALA A 66 1.84 18.18 4.86
C ALA A 66 0.66 17.57 4.07
N LEU A 67 0.73 17.55 2.73
CA LEU A 67 -0.27 16.88 1.89
C LEU A 67 -0.06 15.36 1.80
N PHE A 68 1.19 14.91 1.66
CA PHE A 68 1.47 13.50 1.37
C PHE A 68 1.52 12.61 2.63
N GLU A 69 2.02 13.08 3.77
CA GLU A 69 2.09 12.27 5.00
C GLU A 69 0.73 11.71 5.47
N PRO A 70 -0.34 12.52 5.62
CA PRO A 70 -1.63 11.98 6.04
C PRO A 70 -2.21 11.02 5.00
N LEU A 71 -2.01 11.30 3.70
CA LEU A 71 -2.45 10.43 2.63
C LEU A 71 -1.70 9.09 2.62
N GLY A 72 -0.37 9.12 2.76
CA GLY A 72 0.48 7.95 2.84
C GLY A 72 0.15 7.07 4.05
N LEU A 73 -0.13 7.69 5.19
CA LEU A 73 -0.55 6.97 6.41
C LEU A 73 -1.92 6.31 6.22
N GLU A 74 -2.91 7.01 5.67
CA GLU A 74 -4.24 6.44 5.41
C GLU A 74 -4.16 5.27 4.40
N ILE A 75 -3.31 5.40 3.37
CA ILE A 75 -3.05 4.32 2.42
C ILE A 75 -2.45 3.11 3.13
N ALA A 76 -1.43 3.30 3.96
CA ALA A 76 -0.80 2.21 4.71
C ALA A 76 -1.81 1.50 5.63
N LEU A 77 -2.57 2.25 6.42
CA LEU A 77 -3.58 1.70 7.34
C LEU A 77 -4.64 0.87 6.62
N ARG A 78 -5.14 1.35 5.47
CA ARG A 78 -6.13 0.62 4.69
C ARG A 78 -5.57 -0.60 3.99
N LEU A 79 -4.31 -0.55 3.55
CA LEU A 79 -3.63 -1.72 3.02
C LEU A 79 -3.48 -2.80 4.09
N GLU A 80 -3.06 -2.42 5.30
CA GLU A 80 -2.97 -3.33 6.45
C GLU A 80 -4.32 -3.96 6.80
N ASP A 81 -5.39 -3.17 6.92
CA ASP A 81 -6.73 -3.67 7.20
C ASP A 81 -7.26 -4.60 6.10
N ALA A 82 -7.05 -4.25 4.82
CA ALA A 82 -7.44 -5.09 3.69
C ALA A 82 -6.69 -6.43 3.66
N LEU A 83 -5.37 -6.41 3.94
CA LEU A 83 -4.54 -7.60 4.04
C LEU A 83 -4.94 -8.48 5.23
N ALA A 84 -5.19 -7.89 6.40
CA ALA A 84 -5.66 -8.59 7.60
C ALA A 84 -7.02 -9.28 7.37
N LYS A 85 -7.96 -8.59 6.71
CA LYS A 85 -9.26 -9.16 6.32
C LYS A 85 -9.11 -10.29 5.30
N ARG A 86 -8.19 -10.16 4.35
CA ARG A 86 -7.91 -11.23 3.36
C ARG A 86 -7.37 -12.48 4.04
N ARG A 87 -6.43 -12.33 4.99
CA ARG A 87 -5.84 -13.45 5.75
C ARG A 87 -6.87 -14.22 6.56
N ARG A 88 -7.83 -13.52 7.20
CA ARG A 88 -8.94 -14.16 7.93
C ARG A 88 -9.86 -14.98 7.03
N ARG A 89 -10.11 -14.51 5.79
CA ARG A 89 -10.92 -15.26 4.81
C ARG A 89 -10.20 -16.49 4.29
N SER A 90 -8.88 -16.44 4.09
CA SER A 90 -8.11 -17.62 3.65
C SER A 90 -7.90 -18.64 4.76
N SER A 91 -7.82 -18.25 6.03
CA SER A 91 -7.73 -19.20 7.15
C SER A 91 -9.08 -19.79 7.59
N ALA A 92 -10.20 -19.33 7.04
CA ALA A 92 -11.52 -19.93 7.26
C ALA A 92 -11.80 -21.14 6.34
N VAL A 93 -10.86 -21.51 5.47
CA VAL A 93 -10.93 -22.70 4.61
C VAL A 93 -9.97 -23.77 5.13
N THR A 94 -10.15 -24.18 6.38
CA THR A 94 -9.66 -25.49 6.86
C THR A 94 -10.66 -26.02 7.88
N ASP A 95 -11.77 -26.60 7.40
CA ASP A 95 -12.57 -27.50 8.22
C ASP A 95 -12.18 -28.96 7.89
N PRO A 96 -11.72 -29.75 8.89
CA PRO A 96 -11.18 -31.08 8.70
C PRO A 96 -12.30 -32.11 8.61
N SER A 97 -12.73 -32.47 7.41
CA SER A 97 -13.50 -33.72 7.21
C SER A 97 -12.57 -34.94 7.28
N VAL A 98 -12.19 -35.31 8.50
CA VAL A 98 -11.77 -36.68 8.82
C VAL A 98 -12.96 -37.38 9.48
N PRO A 99 -13.59 -38.38 8.85
CA PRO A 99 -14.58 -39.20 9.54
C PRO A 99 -13.88 -40.18 10.49
N PRO A 100 -14.37 -40.38 11.73
CA PRO A 100 -13.95 -41.51 12.54
C PRO A 100 -14.68 -42.76 12.03
N SER A 101 -14.01 -43.59 11.22
CA SER A 101 -14.47 -44.96 10.94
C SER A 101 -13.79 -45.90 11.93
N GLY A 102 -14.60 -46.50 12.81
CA GLY A 102 -14.20 -47.31 13.95
C GLY A 102 -13.55 -48.66 13.60
N PRO A 103 -13.11 -49.41 14.63
CA PRO A 103 -12.42 -50.68 14.45
C PRO A 103 -13.39 -51.80 14.03
N ASP A 104 -12.93 -52.64 13.11
CA ASP A 104 -13.50 -53.97 12.81
C ASP A 104 -12.90 -55.01 13.76
#